data_AF-A0A450ZA61-F1
#
_entry.id   AF-A0A450ZA61-F1
#
_cell.length_a   1.000
_cell.length_b   1.000
_cell.length_c   1.000
_cell.angle_alpha   90.00
_cell.angle_beta   90.00
_cell.angle_gamma   90.00
#
_symmetry.space_group_name_H-M   'P 1'
#
loop_
_entity.id
_entity.type
_entity.pdbx_description
1 polymer ?
#
loop_
_entity_poly.entity_id
_entity_poly.type
_entity_poly.pdbx_seq_one_letter_code
_entity_poly.pdbx_strand_id
1 'polypeptide(L)'
;ALPENYPKQWVVDCKSVGTGEKALIYLGRYLYRGVIREKDIVACENGQVTFRYQDSKTKRMASRTVSGAEFLWLILQHVLPKRFRRTRNFGFLHPNSKCLIGLIQYLLGFNPNRALAWIKERPRLLCPLC
;
A
#
# COMPACT_ATOMS: atom_id res chain seq x y z
N ALA A 1 14.64 -2.41 20.70
CA ALA A 1 14.07 -1.98 21.98
C ALA A 1 12.94 -1.00 21.72
N LEU A 2 11.96 -0.88 22.62
CA LEU A 2 10.94 0.18 22.54
C LEU A 2 11.57 1.54 22.90
N PRO A 3 11.03 2.69 22.43
CA PRO A 3 11.50 4.03 22.79
C PRO A 3 11.42 4.27 24.31
N GLU A 4 12.29 5.07 24.92
CA GLU A 4 12.33 5.26 26.38
C GLU A 4 11.01 5.76 27.00
N ASN A 5 10.25 6.59 26.27
CA ASN A 5 9.00 7.20 26.75
C ASN A 5 7.76 6.69 25.99
N TYR A 6 7.53 5.38 26.00
CA TYR A 6 6.25 4.84 25.51
C TYR A 6 5.21 4.79 26.64
N PRO A 7 3.92 5.02 26.34
CA PRO A 7 2.88 5.00 27.37
C PRO A 7 2.75 3.61 28.00
N LYS A 8 2.70 3.57 29.34
CA LYS A 8 2.50 2.33 30.12
C LYS A 8 1.09 1.76 29.95
N GLN A 9 0.11 2.63 29.76
CA GLN A 9 -1.28 2.26 29.54
C GLN A 9 -1.65 2.47 28.06
N TRP A 10 -2.03 1.37 27.41
CA TRP A 10 -2.46 1.40 26.02
C TRP A 10 -3.96 1.66 25.98
N VAL A 11 -4.38 2.70 25.26
CA VAL A 11 -5.80 2.89 24.94
C VAL A 11 -6.11 2.00 23.74
N VAL A 12 -6.72 0.85 24.00
CA VAL A 12 -7.10 -0.11 22.97
C VAL A 12 -8.64 -0.10 22.86
N ASP A 13 -9.16 0.30 21.70
CA ASP A 13 -10.59 0.15 21.37
C ASP A 13 -10.78 -1.22 20.70
N CYS A 14 -11.15 -2.23 21.48
CA CYS A 14 -11.53 -3.54 20.99
C CYS A 14 -13.05 -3.67 21.00
N LYS A 15 -13.67 -3.75 19.81
CA LYS A 15 -15.11 -3.97 19.65
C LYS A 15 -15.38 -5.38 19.14
N SER A 16 -16.35 -6.06 19.74
CA SER A 16 -16.90 -7.29 19.17
C SER A 16 -17.61 -6.96 17.85
N VAL A 17 -17.21 -7.62 16.77
CA VAL A 17 -17.75 -7.40 15.41
C VAL A 17 -18.68 -8.54 14.96
N GLY A 18 -19.23 -9.31 15.91
CA GLY A 18 -20.09 -10.46 15.64
C GLY A 18 -19.28 -11.69 15.19
N THR A 19 -19.83 -12.47 14.25
CA THR A 19 -19.23 -13.73 13.78
C THR A 19 -17.91 -13.56 13.04
N GLY A 20 -17.58 -12.35 12.58
CA GLY A 20 -16.37 -12.09 11.81
C GLY A 20 -16.39 -12.64 10.37
N GLU A 21 -17.49 -13.23 9.91
CA GLU A 21 -17.60 -13.87 8.59
C GLU A 21 -17.29 -12.89 7.44
N LYS A 22 -17.76 -11.63 7.54
CA LYS A 22 -17.40 -10.57 6.59
C LYS A 22 -15.91 -10.26 6.60
N ALA A 23 -15.26 -10.29 7.76
CA ALA A 23 -13.82 -10.08 7.88
C ALA A 23 -13.05 -11.25 7.26
N LEU A 24 -13.52 -12.49 7.42
CA LEU A 24 -12.95 -13.68 6.77
C LEU A 24 -13.08 -13.62 5.24
N ILE A 25 -14.25 -13.27 4.71
CA ILE A 25 -14.44 -13.07 3.26
C ILE A 25 -13.51 -11.98 2.73
N TYR A 26 -13.40 -10.88 3.47
CA TYR A 26 -12.50 -9.79 3.13
C TYR A 26 -11.03 -10.24 3.13
N LEU A 27 -10.57 -10.96 4.16
CA LEU A 27 -9.23 -11.54 4.22
C LEU A 27 -8.99 -12.54 3.09
N GLY A 28 -9.96 -13.40 2.79
CA GLY A 28 -9.89 -14.33 1.66
C GLY A 28 -9.68 -13.58 0.35
N ARG A 29 -10.42 -12.51 0.09
CA ARG A 29 -10.18 -11.65 -1.09
C ARG A 29 -8.77 -11.06 -1.11
N TYR A 30 -8.18 -10.74 0.03
CA TYR A 30 -6.81 -10.24 0.11
C TYR A 30 -5.74 -11.31 -0.11
N LEU A 31 -6.02 -12.56 0.28
CA LEU A 31 -5.14 -13.70 0.03
C LEU A 31 -5.17 -14.10 -1.44
N TYR A 32 -6.35 -14.08 -2.07
CA TYR A 32 -6.54 -14.52 -3.46
C TYR A 32 -6.44 -13.39 -4.50
N ARG A 33 -6.57 -12.12 -4.12
CA ARG A 33 -6.31 -10.98 -5.04
C ARG A 33 -4.90 -10.47 -4.80
N GLY A 34 -3.96 -11.07 -5.54
CA GLY A 34 -2.61 -10.53 -5.70
C GLY A 34 -2.60 -9.21 -6.46
N VAL A 35 -1.42 -8.82 -6.93
CA VAL A 35 -1.18 -7.59 -7.71
C VAL A 35 -1.98 -7.59 -9.01
N ILE A 36 -2.12 -8.77 -9.61
CA ILE A 36 -2.83 -9.01 -10.85
C ILE A 36 -3.82 -10.16 -10.63
N ARG A 37 -4.96 -10.11 -11.32
CA ARG A 37 -5.95 -11.20 -11.28
C ARG A 37 -5.59 -12.23 -12.35
N GLU A 38 -5.83 -13.51 -12.08
CA GLU A 38 -5.60 -14.61 -13.03
C GLU A 38 -6.19 -14.30 -14.42
N LYS A 39 -7.45 -13.86 -14.46
CA LYS A 39 -8.16 -13.50 -15.69
C LYS A 39 -7.57 -12.34 -16.49
N ASP A 40 -6.68 -11.55 -15.87
CA ASP A 40 -6.01 -10.45 -16.55
C ASP A 40 -4.68 -10.93 -17.17
N ILE A 41 -4.20 -12.14 -16.90
CA ILE A 41 -3.14 -12.80 -17.65
C ILE A 41 -3.80 -13.44 -18.88
N VAL A 42 -3.67 -12.80 -20.03
CA VAL A 42 -4.48 -13.14 -21.22
C VAL A 42 -3.76 -14.07 -22.19
N ALA A 43 -2.43 -14.16 -22.14
CA ALA A 43 -1.65 -15.13 -22.90
C ALA A 43 -0.30 -15.40 -22.21
N CYS A 44 0.19 -16.64 -22.35
CA CYS A 44 1.51 -17.06 -21.90
C CYS A 44 2.07 -18.09 -22.89
N GLU A 45 2.83 -17.62 -23.88
CA GLU A 45 3.32 -18.43 -24.99
C GLU A 45 4.71 -17.94 -25.43
N ASN A 46 5.55 -18.85 -25.93
CA ASN A 46 6.87 -18.51 -26.48
C ASN A 46 7.76 -17.70 -25.51
N GLY A 47 7.65 -17.95 -24.20
CA GLY A 47 8.39 -17.23 -23.17
C GLY A 47 7.92 -15.79 -22.91
N GLN A 48 6.81 -15.38 -23.53
CA GLN A 48 6.19 -14.07 -23.37
C GLN A 48 4.88 -14.19 -22.58
N VAL A 49 4.60 -13.18 -21.76
CA VAL A 49 3.37 -13.05 -20.99
C VAL A 49 2.67 -11.76 -21.40
N THR A 50 1.41 -11.90 -21.84
CA THR A 50 0.55 -10.76 -22.12
C THR A 50 -0.47 -10.61 -21.01
N PHE A 51 -0.57 -9.41 -20.45
CA PHE A 51 -1.48 -9.14 -19.35
C PHE A 51 -2.18 -7.79 -19.49
N ARG A 52 -3.38 -7.69 -18.92
CA ARG A 52 -4.23 -6.50 -18.93
C ARG A 52 -4.08 -5.73 -17.61
N TYR A 53 -4.04 -4.42 -17.69
CA TYR A 53 -3.93 -3.55 -16.52
C TYR A 53 -4.69 -2.24 -16.74
N GLN A 54 -4.99 -1.53 -15.66
CA GLN A 54 -5.48 -0.16 -15.74
C GLN A 54 -4.29 0.80 -15.69
N ASP A 55 -4.13 1.62 -16.72
CA ASP A 55 -3.10 2.65 -16.73
C ASP A 55 -3.40 3.69 -15.64
N SER A 56 -2.41 3.98 -14.79
CA SER A 56 -2.62 4.80 -13.60
C SER A 56 -2.89 6.27 -13.93
N LYS A 57 -2.40 6.77 -15.07
CA LYS A 57 -2.53 8.17 -15.49
C LYS A 57 -3.85 8.41 -16.22
N THR A 58 -4.15 7.57 -17.21
CA THR A 58 -5.32 7.70 -18.10
C THR A 58 -6.57 6.99 -17.56
N LYS A 59 -6.41 6.11 -16.56
CA LYS A 59 -7.47 5.25 -16.01
C LYS A 59 -8.10 4.28 -17.02
N ARG A 60 -7.50 4.11 -18.20
CA ARG A 60 -8.00 3.20 -19.24
C ARG A 60 -7.40 1.81 -19.08
N MET A 61 -8.15 0.80 -19.51
CA MET A 61 -7.63 -0.56 -19.61
C MET A 61 -6.67 -0.64 -20.80
N ALA A 62 -5.51 -1.23 -20.59
CA ALA A 62 -4.50 -1.49 -21.59
C ALA A 62 -3.96 -2.91 -21.43
N SER A 63 -3.26 -3.39 -22.46
CA SER A 63 -2.55 -4.68 -22.42
C SER A 63 -1.08 -4.44 -22.66
N ARG A 64 -0.23 -5.27 -22.05
CA ARG A 64 1.22 -5.24 -22.22
C ARG A 64 1.75 -6.66 -22.34
N THR A 65 2.70 -6.85 -23.24
CA THR A 65 3.44 -8.11 -23.41
C THR A 65 4.89 -7.89 -23.00
N VAL A 66 5.43 -8.80 -22.19
CA VAL A 66 6.81 -8.79 -21.70
C VAL A 66 7.32 -10.22 -21.58
N SER A 67 8.63 -10.40 -21.42
CA SER A 67 9.18 -11.71 -21.11
C SER A 67 8.66 -12.26 -19.78
N GLY A 68 8.63 -13.58 -19.62
CA GLY A 68 8.24 -14.20 -18.34
C GLY A 68 9.06 -13.71 -17.15
N ALA A 69 10.36 -13.47 -17.33
CA ALA A 69 11.24 -12.94 -16.29
C ALA A 69 10.85 -11.50 -15.88
N GLU A 70 10.59 -10.63 -16.85
CA GLU A 70 10.12 -9.26 -16.58
C GLU A 70 8.74 -9.25 -15.92
N PHE A 71 7.84 -10.13 -16.34
CA PHE A 71 6.53 -10.29 -15.71
C PHE A 71 6.66 -10.65 -14.21
N LEU A 72 7.49 -11.65 -13.89
CA LEU A 72 7.77 -12.04 -12.51
C LEU A 72 8.42 -10.90 -11.73
N TRP A 73 9.37 -10.18 -12.33
CA TRP A 73 9.99 -9.01 -11.71
C TRP A 73 8.96 -7.92 -11.34
N LEU A 74 8.01 -7.62 -12.24
CA LEU A 74 6.93 -6.67 -11.98
C LEU A 74 6.06 -7.10 -10.80
N ILE A 75 5.75 -8.39 -10.66
CA ILE A 75 4.99 -8.91 -9.52
C ILE A 75 5.79 -8.77 -8.22
N LEU A 76 7.08 -9.13 -8.25
CA LEU A 76 7.94 -9.13 -7.06
C LEU A 76 8.16 -7.73 -6.48
N GLN A 77 8.02 -6.67 -7.26
CA GLN A 77 8.06 -5.28 -6.75
C GLN A 77 6.97 -4.97 -5.70
N HIS A 78 5.92 -5.79 -5.65
CA HIS A 78 4.85 -5.65 -4.65
C HIS A 78 5.04 -6.53 -3.42
N VAL A 79 6.05 -7.40 -3.42
CA VAL A 79 6.44 -8.19 -2.26
C VAL A 79 7.28 -7.29 -1.36
N LEU A 80 6.82 -7.13 -0.11
CA LEU A 80 7.57 -6.35 0.86
C LEU A 80 8.84 -7.09 1.28
N PRO A 81 9.97 -6.38 1.49
CA PRO A 81 11.18 -7.00 2.02
C PRO A 81 10.90 -7.72 3.34
N LYS A 82 11.75 -8.70 3.66
CA LYS A 82 11.62 -9.46 4.91
C LYS A 82 11.52 -8.51 6.11
N ARG A 83 10.57 -8.79 7.00
CA ARG A 83 10.23 -7.98 8.20
C ARG A 83 9.43 -6.70 7.95
N PHE A 84 9.13 -6.34 6.70
CA PHE A 84 8.21 -5.24 6.40
C PHE A 84 6.77 -5.78 6.29
N ARG A 85 5.82 -5.05 6.88
CA ARG A 85 4.38 -5.37 6.82
C ARG A 85 3.63 -4.20 6.21
N ARG A 86 2.63 -4.51 5.38
CA ARG A 86 1.75 -3.49 4.81
C ARG A 86 0.80 -3.03 5.91
N THR A 87 1.02 -1.84 6.46
CA THR A 87 0.04 -1.22 7.37
C THR A 87 -0.93 -0.37 6.56
N ARG A 88 -2.22 -0.41 6.92
CA ARG A 88 -3.21 0.56 6.44
C ARG A 88 -3.46 1.53 7.58
N ASN A 89 -3.29 2.82 7.30
CA ASN A 89 -3.62 3.86 8.26
C ASN A 89 -5.15 3.95 8.41
N PHE A 90 -5.64 4.13 9.64
CA PHE A 90 -7.06 4.38 9.93
C PHE A 90 -7.24 5.79 10.52
N GLY A 91 -8.49 6.24 10.66
CA GLY A 91 -8.83 7.53 11.24
C GLY A 91 -8.33 8.70 10.39
N PHE A 92 -7.85 9.77 11.02
CA PHE A 92 -7.39 10.95 10.29
C PHE A 92 -6.11 10.72 9.48
N LEU A 93 -5.35 9.64 9.71
CA LEU A 93 -4.18 9.26 8.90
C LEU A 93 -4.54 8.44 7.65
N HIS A 94 -5.81 8.06 7.46
CA HIS A 94 -6.28 7.36 6.27
C HIS A 94 -6.25 8.30 5.04
N PRO A 95 -5.87 7.83 3.84
CA PRO A 95 -5.75 8.70 2.64
C PRO A 95 -7.03 9.44 2.22
N ASN A 96 -8.21 8.92 2.61
CA ASN A 96 -9.51 9.57 2.34
C ASN A 96 -9.87 10.66 3.37
N SER A 97 -9.07 10.85 4.42
CA SER A 97 -9.36 11.82 5.49
C SER A 97 -8.87 13.23 5.18
N LYS A 98 -8.61 13.56 3.90
CA LYS A 98 -8.01 14.84 3.49
C LYS A 98 -8.76 16.06 4.01
N CYS A 99 -10.09 16.05 3.94
CA CYS A 99 -10.93 17.15 4.45
C CYS A 99 -10.81 17.29 5.97
N LEU A 100 -10.85 16.16 6.71
CA LEU A 100 -10.69 16.15 8.16
C LEU A 100 -9.31 16.65 8.58
N ILE A 101 -8.25 16.21 7.89
CA ILE A 101 -6.89 16.71 8.12
C ILE A 101 -6.86 18.23 7.89
N GLY A 102 -7.42 18.74 6.80
CA GLY A 102 -7.46 20.17 6.51
C GLY A 102 -8.17 20.97 7.61
N LEU A 103 -9.29 20.47 8.13
CA LEU A 103 -10.00 21.09 9.24
C LEU A 103 -9.15 21.13 10.52
N ILE A 104 -8.51 20.02 10.87
CA ILE A 104 -7.63 19.95 12.06
C ILE A 104 -6.46 20.94 11.91
N GLN A 105 -5.84 21.00 10.73
CA GLN A 105 -4.76 21.95 10.44
C GLN A 105 -5.20 23.40 10.61
N TYR A 106 -6.39 23.75 10.09
CA TYR A 106 -6.98 25.07 10.26
C TYR A 106 -7.24 25.41 11.73
N LEU A 107 -7.93 24.53 12.46
CA LEU A 107 -8.28 24.75 13.87
C LEU A 107 -7.05 24.86 14.78
N LEU A 108 -5.98 24.14 14.46
CA LEU A 108 -4.72 24.18 15.21
C LEU A 108 -3.75 25.26 14.72
N GLY A 109 -4.12 26.05 13.70
CA GLY A 109 -3.21 27.04 13.09
C GLY A 109 -1.95 26.43 12.45
N PHE A 110 -1.99 25.13 12.11
CA PHE A 110 -0.85 24.40 11.57
C PHE A 110 -0.78 24.51 10.06
N ASN A 111 0.30 25.10 9.54
CA ASN A 111 0.57 25.16 8.10
C ASN A 111 1.53 24.04 7.68
N PRO A 112 1.06 22.98 7.00
CA PRO A 112 1.90 21.86 6.60
C PRO A 112 3.02 22.27 5.64
N ASN A 113 2.84 23.31 4.83
CA ASN A 113 3.86 23.74 3.86
C ASN A 113 5.11 24.30 4.55
N ARG A 114 4.96 24.93 5.73
CA ARG A 114 6.11 25.34 6.55
C ARG A 114 6.85 24.14 7.14
N ALA A 115 6.11 23.10 7.56
CA ALA A 115 6.69 21.88 8.09
C ALA A 115 7.36 21.01 7.01
N LEU A 116 6.84 21.03 5.78
CA LEU A 116 7.47 20.36 4.62
C LEU A 116 8.89 20.88 4.37
N ALA A 117 9.16 22.16 4.64
CA ALA A 117 10.51 22.72 4.56
C ALA A 117 11.50 22.07 5.53
N TRP A 118 11.03 21.39 6.58
CA TRP A 118 11.86 20.65 7.53
C TRP A 118 11.99 19.16 7.21
N ILE A 119 11.22 18.64 6.25
CA ILE A 119 11.31 17.24 5.85
C ILE A 119 12.54 17.07 4.96
N LYS A 120 13.60 16.48 5.51
CA LYS A 120 14.77 16.04 4.74
C LYS A 120 14.35 15.03 3.68
N GLU A 121 14.99 15.09 2.51
CA GLU A 121 14.81 14.07 1.48
C GLU A 121 15.05 12.68 2.07
N ARG A 122 14.12 11.76 1.77
CA ARG A 122 14.24 10.39 2.25
C ARG A 122 15.45 9.75 1.52
N PRO A 123 16.41 9.15 2.24
CA PRO A 123 17.57 8.53 1.60
C PRO A 123 17.12 7.48 0.59
N ARG A 124 17.77 7.45 -0.56
CA ARG A 124 17.50 6.44 -1.59
C ARG A 124 17.94 5.09 -1.04
N LEU A 125 17.07 4.08 -1.16
CA LEU A 125 17.43 2.70 -0.88
C LEU A 125 18.31 2.22 -2.05
N LEU A 126 19.61 2.43 -1.94
CA LEU A 126 20.59 1.92 -2.88
C LEU A 126 20.96 0.49 -2.47
N CYS A 127 21.15 -0.37 -3.48
CA CYS A 127 21.67 -1.70 -3.23
C CYS A 127 23.15 -1.55 -2.85
N PRO A 128 23.64 -2.24 -1.81
CA PRO A 128 25.07 -2.21 -1.49
C PRO A 128 25.95 -2.86 -2.57
N LEU A 129 25.34 -3.56 -3.54
CA LEU A 129 26.03 -4.35 -4.57
C LEU A 129 25.84 -3.81 -6.00
N CYS A 130 24.94 -2.84 -6.22
CA CYS A 130 24.74 -2.23 -7.54
C CYS A 130 24.31 -0.76 -7.44
#